data_AF-A0A1H2X8J8-F1
#
_entry.id   AF-A0A1H2X8J8-F1
#
_cell.length_a   1.000
_cell.length_b   1.000
_cell.length_c   1.000
_cell.angle_alpha   90.00
_cell.angle_beta   90.00
_cell.angle_gamma   90.00
#
_symmetry.space_group_name_H-M   'P 1'
#
loop_
_entity.id
_entity.type
_entity.pdbx_description
1 polymer ?
#
loop_
_entity_poly.entity_id
_entity_poly.type
_entity_poly.pdbx_seq_one_letter_code
_entity_poly.pdbx_strand_id
1 'polypeptide(L)' 'MSYRLYKAHFKHPMHEEDLIVYYDKDQSTFCFATKDIEEQSPEICKFQYPADSLHDVKLFIEKLGVDAQTLTFRHYLLH' A
#
# COMPACT_ATOMS: atom_id res chain seq x y z
N MET A 1 -18.71 3.40 4.63
CA MET A 1 -18.06 4.68 4.23
C MET A 1 -17.08 4.26 3.16
N SER A 2 -17.18 4.75 1.93
CA SER A 2 -16.38 4.17 0.85
C SER A 2 -14.97 4.73 0.80
N TYR A 3 -13.95 3.88 0.94
CA TYR A 3 -12.53 4.25 0.87
C TYR A 3 -11.97 3.96 -0.52
N ARG A 4 -11.30 4.96 -1.12
CA ARG A 4 -10.65 4.84 -2.44
C ARG A 4 -9.17 4.60 -2.26
N LEU A 5 -8.78 3.33 -2.29
CA LEU A 5 -7.40 2.92 -2.07
C LEU A 5 -6.74 2.50 -3.39
N TYR A 6 -5.44 2.68 -3.48
CA TYR A 6 -4.61 2.03 -4.47
C TYR A 6 -3.85 0.89 -3.80
N LYS A 7 -3.90 -0.30 -4.40
CA LYS A 7 -3.30 -1.51 -3.86
C LYS A 7 -2.23 -2.04 -4.81
N ALA A 8 -1.04 -2.36 -4.30
CA ALA A 8 -0.03 -3.11 -5.03
C ALA A 8 0.55 -4.23 -4.16
N HIS A 9 1.02 -5.29 -4.81
CA HIS A 9 1.68 -6.43 -4.17
C HIS A 9 3.15 -6.42 -4.55
N PHE A 10 4.02 -6.72 -3.58
CA PHE A 10 5.46 -6.85 -3.80
C PHE A 10 6.07 -7.81 -2.79
N LYS A 11 7.25 -8.36 -3.12
CA LYS A 11 8.00 -9.20 -2.20
C LYS A 11 8.99 -8.37 -1.40
N HIS A 12 9.05 -8.60 -0.09
CA HIS A 12 10.07 -7.98 0.74
C HIS A 12 11.47 -8.46 0.30
N PRO A 13 12.42 -7.56 0.00
CA PRO A 13 13.67 -7.92 -0.64
C PRO A 13 14.62 -8.73 0.26
N MET A 14 14.46 -8.65 1.58
CA MET A 14 15.28 -9.40 2.54
C MET A 14 14.62 -10.68 3.08
N HIS A 15 13.30 -10.81 2.96
CA HIS A 15 12.55 -11.88 3.66
C HIS A 15 11.70 -12.73 2.70
N GLU A 16 11.62 -12.36 1.41
CA GLU A 16 10.79 -13.01 0.38
C GLU A 16 9.30 -13.14 0.75
N GLU A 17 8.84 -12.38 1.74
CA GLU A 17 7.45 -12.35 2.17
C GLU A 17 6.61 -11.46 1.24
N ASP A 18 5.39 -11.91 0.93
CA ASP A 18 4.43 -11.13 0.16
C ASP A 18 3.87 -9.99 1.03
N LEU A 19 4.15 -8.76 0.61
CA LEU A 19 3.66 -7.53 1.22
C LEU A 19 2.70 -6.82 0.26
N ILE A 20 1.70 -6.19 0.86
CA ILE A 20 0.70 -5.41 0.18
C ILE A 20 0.86 -3.97 0.62
N VAL A 21 0.96 -3.06 -0.33
CA VAL A 21 0.90 -1.62 -0.07
C VAL A 21 -0.48 -1.10 -0.40
N TYR A 22 -1.07 -0.38 0.54
CA TYR A 22 -2.31 0.39 0.36
C TYR A 22 -1.98 1.87 0.42
N TYR A 23 -2.40 2.62 -0.58
CA TYR A 23 -2.28 4.07 -0.63
C TYR A 23 -3.67 4.69 -0.64
N ASP A 24 -3.96 5.49 0.39
CA ASP A 24 -5.16 6.30 0.52
C ASP A 24 -4.88 7.70 -0.03
N LYS A 25 -5.53 8.03 -1.13
CA LYS A 25 -5.41 9.34 -1.77
C LYS A 25 -6.13 10.43 -0.98
N ASP A 26 -7.23 10.10 -0.31
CA ASP A 26 -8.06 11.08 0.40
C ASP A 26 -7.38 11.52 1.71
N GLN A 27 -6.59 10.63 2.32
CA GLN A 27 -5.81 10.92 3.53
C GLN A 27 -4.35 11.31 3.26
N SER A 28 -3.87 11.19 2.02
CA SER A 28 -2.44 11.35 1.67
C SER A 28 -1.54 10.46 2.54
N THR A 29 -1.94 9.21 2.75
CA THR A 29 -1.19 8.23 3.53
C THR A 29 -1.09 6.90 2.81
N PHE A 30 -0.06 6.13 3.11
CA PHE A 30 0.06 4.75 2.68
C PHE A 30 0.51 3.86 3.82
N CYS A 31 0.38 2.56 3.62
CA CYS A 31 0.72 1.58 4.63
C CYS A 31 0.95 0.19 4.04
N PHE A 32 1.53 -0.68 4.87
CA PHE A 32 1.84 -2.04 4.51
C PHE A 32 0.98 -3.04 5.29
N ALA A 33 0.58 -4.11 4.61
CA ALA A 33 -0.11 -5.24 5.21
C ALA A 33 0.47 -6.55 4.66
N THR A 34 0.43 -7.61 5.49
CA THR A 34 0.80 -8.98 5.09
C THR A 34 -0.42 -9.81 4.67
N LYS A 35 -1.63 -9.26 4.84
CA LYS A 35 -2.90 -9.87 4.46
C LYS A 35 -3.81 -8.82 3.84
N ASP A 36 -4.72 -9.28 3.01
CA ASP A 36 -5.73 -8.41 2.43
C ASP A 36 -6.67 -7.86 3.48
N ILE A 37 -7.02 -6.58 3.33
CA ILE A 37 -7.96 -5.90 4.22
C ILE A 37 -9.36 -6.39 3.83
N GLU A 38 -10.03 -7.06 4.76
CA GLU A 38 -11.43 -7.48 4.61
C GLU A 38 -12.37 -6.32 4.92
N GLU A 39 -13.53 -6.27 4.25
CA GLU A 39 -14.53 -5.19 4.34
C GLU A 39 -15.02 -4.89 5.78
N GLN A 40 -14.86 -5.83 6.71
CA GLN A 40 -15.33 -5.70 8.09
C GLN A 40 -14.28 -5.13 9.05
N SER A 41 -13.04 -4.88 8.60
CA SER A 41 -11.96 -4.40 9.48
C SER A 41 -11.68 -2.90 9.24
N PRO A 42 -12.10 -2.00 10.15
CA PRO A 42 -11.81 -0.57 10.06
C PRO A 42 -10.34 -0.23 10.36
N GLU A 43 -9.57 -1.18 10.89
CA GLU A 43 -8.11 -1.06 11.00
C GLU A 43 -7.47 -1.33 9.64
N ILE A 44 -7.69 -0.43 8.67
CA ILE A 44 -7.10 -0.52 7.33
C ILE A 44 -5.58 -0.71 7.49
N CYS A 45 -4.94 0.08 8.37
CA CYS A 45 -3.52 -0.05 8.69
C CYS A 45 -3.18 0.45 10.10
N LYS A 46 -2.42 -0.36 10.85
CA LYS A 46 -1.90 0.01 12.19
C LYS A 46 -0.83 1.10 12.13
N PHE A 47 -0.05 1.12 11.05
CA PHE A 47 0.98 2.11 10.80
C PHE A 47 0.72 2.77 9.46
N GLN A 48 0.52 4.07 9.48
CA GLN A 48 0.32 4.89 8.29
C GLN A 48 1.51 5.82 8.13
N TYR A 49 2.00 5.91 6.91
CA TYR A 49 3.10 6.77 6.51
C TYR A 49 2.55 7.87 5.59
N PRO A 50 2.97 9.13 5.77
CA PRO A 50 2.53 10.20 4.89
C PRO A 50 3.08 9.99 3.47
N ALA A 51 2.22 10.16 2.47
CA ALA A 51 2.59 10.23 1.06
C ALA A 51 1.58 11.08 0.30
N ASP A 52 2.06 12.13 -0.35
CA ASP A 52 1.18 13.03 -1.11
C ASP A 52 0.79 12.43 -2.47
N SER A 53 1.57 11.46 -2.96
CA SER A 53 1.36 10.85 -4.26
C SER A 53 1.79 9.39 -4.33
N LEU A 54 1.29 8.68 -5.35
CA LEU A 54 1.81 7.33 -5.71
C LEU A 54 3.31 7.35 -6.04
N HIS A 55 3.86 8.48 -6.47
CA HIS A 55 5.29 8.61 -6.72
C HIS A 55 6.08 8.51 -5.40
N ASP A 56 5.61 9.14 -4.34
CA ASP A 56 6.27 9.08 -3.02
C ASP A 56 6.22 7.66 -2.45
N VAL A 57 5.10 6.96 -2.64
CA VAL A 57 4.96 5.54 -2.28
C VAL A 57 5.98 4.68 -3.04
N LYS A 58 6.12 4.89 -4.35
CA LYS A 58 7.11 4.18 -5.17
C LYS A 58 8.54 4.47 -4.74
N LEU A 59 8.89 5.74 -4.48
CA LEU A 59 10.20 6.12 -3.96
C LEU A 59 10.51 5.45 -2.62
N PHE A 60 9.50 5.30 -1.75
CA PHE A 60 9.68 4.58 -0.49
C PHE A 60 9.99 3.10 -0.72
N ILE A 61 9.27 2.46 -1.64
CA ILE A 61 9.47 1.05 -1.97
C ILE A 61 10.82 0.83 -2.66
N GLU A 62 11.28 1.76 -3.51
CA GLU A 62 12.63 1.77 -4.07
C GLU A 62 13.71 1.85 -2.99
N LYS A 63 13.50 2.69 -1.97
CA LYS A 63 14.41 2.79 -0.81
C LYS A 63 14.46 1.51 0.02
N LEU A 64 13.41 0.69 0.00
CA LEU A 64 13.41 -0.63 0.62
C LEU A 64 14.25 -1.64 -0.18
N GLY A 65 14.61 -1.33 -1.42
CA GLY A 65 15.38 -2.20 -2.31
C GLY A 65 14.52 -3.01 -3.29
N VAL A 66 13.27 -2.59 -3.51
CA VAL A 66 12.34 -3.22 -4.46
C VAL A 66 12.21 -2.33 -5.69
N ASP A 67 12.26 -2.91 -6.88
CA ASP A 67 12.01 -2.16 -8.12
C ASP A 67 10.53 -1.76 -8.22
N ALA A 68 10.23 -0.51 -7.86
CA ALA A 68 8.86 0.01 -7.85
C ALA A 68 8.25 0.18 -9.26
N GLN A 69 9.03 0.07 -10.33
CA GLN A 69 8.52 0.10 -11.70
C GLN A 69 7.76 -1.17 -12.07
N THR A 70 8.09 -2.29 -11.40
CA THR A 70 7.40 -3.58 -11.59
C THR A 70 6.04 -3.64 -10.88
N LEU A 71 5.75 -2.67 -10.01
CA LEU A 71 4.57 -2.67 -9.17
C LEU A 71 3.34 -2.19 -9.90
N THR A 72 2.34 -3.06 -9.95
CA THR A 72 1.03 -2.74 -10.54
C THR A 72 0.08 -2.29 -9.44
N PHE A 73 -0.14 -0.98 -9.34
CA PHE A 73 -1.16 -0.40 -8.47
C PHE A 73 -2.54 -0.54 -9.12
N ARG A 74 -3.47 -1.19 -8.42
CA ARG A 74 -4.87 -1.33 -8.83
C ARG A 74 -5.75 -0.50 -7.91
N HIS A 75 -6.76 0.15 -8.47
CA HIS A 75 -7.77 0.84 -7.67
C HIS A 75 -8.63 -0.18 -6.94
N TYR A 76 -8.78 -0.01 -5.64
CA TYR A 76 -9.52 -0.88 -4.75
C TYR A 76 -10.51 -0.02 -3.96
N LEU A 77 -11.78 -0.40 -4.01
CA LEU A 77 -12.84 0.33 -3.35
C LEU A 77 -13.38 -0.53 -2.21
N LEU A 78 -13.21 -0.05 -0.98
CA LEU A 78 -13.78 -0.65 0.22
C LEU A 78 -15.10 0.07 0.53
N HIS A 79 -16.17 -0.66 0.82
CA HIS A 79 -17.51 -0.12 1.08
C HIS A 79 -17.84 -0.01 2.57
#